data_AF-A0A5N4DAU6-F1
#
_entry.id   AF-A0A5N4DAU6-F1
#
_cell.length_a   1.000
_cell.length_b   1.000
_cell.length_c   1.000
_cell.angle_alpha   90.00
_cell.angle_beta   90.00
_cell.angle_gamma   90.00
#
_symmetry.space_group_name_H-M   'P 1'
#
loop_
_entity.id
_entity.type
_entity.pdbx_description
1 polymer ?
#
loop_
_entity_poly.entity_id
_entity_poly.type
_entity_poly.pdbx_seq_one_letter_code
_entity_poly.pdbx_strand_id
1 'polypeptide(L)'
;MAFSSELRFSSMECPPLPCLSGIEALKQVTKRYARKQNRWVKNRFLSRPGPGVPPVYGLEVSDTSKWEESVLEPALEIVQSFIQGQKPAAAPVKMPSNETENKRSYHMCDLCDRIIIGDREWAAHVKSKSHLHQLKKRRLDSDAITTIESQSISPDRDEELEEKGSLGQNDEELKSSI
;
A
#
# COMPACT_ATOMS: atom_id res chain seq x y z
N MET A 1 7.19 52.47 -63.12
CA MET A 1 7.55 52.18 -61.72
C MET A 1 6.55 51.18 -61.17
N ALA A 2 6.89 49.90 -61.16
CA ALA A 2 6.06 48.85 -60.58
C ALA A 2 6.86 48.27 -59.40
N PHE A 3 6.36 48.49 -58.18
CA PHE A 3 6.90 47.91 -56.95
C PHE A 3 6.62 46.41 -56.97
N SER A 4 7.63 45.59 -57.25
CA SER A 4 7.58 44.16 -56.93
C SER A 4 7.58 44.01 -55.41
N SER A 5 6.43 43.62 -54.88
CA SER A 5 6.25 43.20 -53.50
C SER A 5 7.09 41.95 -53.22
N GLU A 6 8.20 42.12 -52.50
CA GLU A 6 8.85 41.01 -51.82
C GLU A 6 7.86 40.45 -50.78
N LEU A 7 7.27 39.30 -51.09
CA LEU A 7 6.70 38.42 -50.08
C LEU A 7 7.84 37.97 -49.18
N ARG A 8 8.11 38.72 -48.11
CA ARG A 8 8.85 38.21 -46.97
C ARG A 8 7.99 37.12 -46.35
N PHE A 9 8.28 35.88 -46.73
CA PHE A 9 7.95 34.72 -45.93
C PHE A 9 8.70 34.89 -44.61
N SER A 10 8.07 35.61 -43.67
CA SER A 10 8.54 35.71 -42.31
C SER A 10 8.45 34.31 -41.75
N SER A 11 9.61 33.66 -41.64
CA SER A 11 9.77 32.40 -40.93
C SER A 11 9.14 32.55 -39.55
N MET A 12 7.90 32.06 -39.41
CA MET A 12 7.33 31.74 -38.11
C MET A 12 8.14 30.56 -37.56
N GLU A 13 9.32 30.86 -37.05
CA GLU A 13 9.97 29.99 -36.09
C GLU A 13 9.13 30.11 -34.81
N CYS A 14 8.22 29.15 -34.61
CA CYS A 14 7.54 29.00 -33.33
C CYS A 14 8.60 28.88 -32.23
N PRO A 15 8.55 29.69 -31.15
CA PRO A 15 9.52 29.59 -30.07
C PRO A 15 9.49 28.16 -29.49
N PRO A 16 10.64 27.47 -29.38
CA PRO A 16 10.70 26.03 -29.03
C PRO A 16 10.30 25.70 -27.58
N LEU A 17 9.86 26.68 -26.79
CA LEU A 17 9.77 26.55 -25.34
C LEU A 17 8.56 25.74 -24.84
N PRO A 18 7.32 25.89 -25.38
CA PRO A 18 6.17 25.14 -24.87
C PRO A 18 6.17 23.67 -25.31
N CYS A 19 6.58 23.38 -26.55
CA CYS A 19 6.48 22.03 -27.13
C CYS A 19 7.46 21.03 -26.49
N LEU A 20 8.67 21.47 -26.11
CA LEU A 20 9.65 20.62 -25.44
C LEU A 20 9.15 20.16 -24.06
N SER A 21 8.51 21.06 -23.30
CA SER A 21 7.89 20.72 -22.00
C SER A 21 6.74 19.70 -22.16
N GLY A 22 5.96 19.83 -23.24
CA GLY A 22 4.90 18.87 -23.58
C GLY A 22 5.45 17.47 -23.91
N ILE A 23 6.56 17.39 -24.66
CA ILE A 23 7.22 16.12 -24.97
C ILE A 23 7.75 15.45 -23.70
N GLU A 24 8.34 16.22 -22.78
CA GLU A 24 8.82 15.68 -21.52
C GLU A 24 7.68 15.15 -20.64
N ALA A 25 6.60 15.91 -20.52
CA ALA A 25 5.41 15.47 -19.80
C ALA A 25 4.84 14.17 -20.37
N LEU A 26 4.78 14.04 -21.70
CA LEU A 26 4.34 12.82 -22.37
C LEU A 26 5.25 11.63 -22.04
N LYS A 27 6.58 11.81 -22.13
CA LYS A 27 7.56 10.77 -21.74
C LYS A 27 7.37 10.32 -20.28
N GLN A 28 7.11 11.26 -19.37
CA GLN A 28 6.86 10.96 -17.96
C GLN A 28 5.57 10.14 -17.78
N VAL A 29 4.49 10.51 -18.45
CA VAL A 29 3.21 9.77 -18.41
C VAL A 29 3.38 8.36 -18.97
N THR A 30 4.05 8.20 -20.11
CA THR A 30 4.35 6.88 -20.70
C THR A 30 5.16 6.00 -19.74
N LYS A 31 6.18 6.56 -19.08
CA LYS A 31 6.98 5.84 -18.07
C LYS A 31 6.14 5.42 -16.87
N ARG A 32 5.26 6.30 -16.37
CA ARG A 32 4.31 5.98 -15.29
C ARG A 32 3.35 4.87 -15.70
N TYR A 33 2.88 4.91 -16.94
CA TYR A 33 1.99 3.90 -17.49
C TYR A 33 2.65 2.52 -17.58
N ALA A 34 3.85 2.43 -18.16
CA ALA A 34 4.63 1.19 -18.22
C ALA A 34 4.88 0.60 -16.82
N ARG A 35 5.23 1.45 -15.83
CA ARG A 35 5.38 1.02 -14.43
C ARG A 35 4.07 0.49 -13.83
N LYS A 36 2.94 1.13 -14.14
CA LYS A 36 1.61 0.71 -13.69
C LYS A 36 1.23 -0.65 -14.29
N GLN A 37 1.50 -0.88 -15.57
CA GLN A 37 1.27 -2.16 -16.24
C GLN A 37 2.11 -3.28 -15.58
N ASN A 38 3.41 -3.06 -15.42
CA ASN A 38 4.29 -4.04 -14.77
C ASN A 38 3.83 -4.36 -13.34
N ARG A 39 3.44 -3.33 -12.57
CA ARG A 39 2.88 -3.52 -11.23
C ARG A 39 1.57 -4.31 -11.27
N TRP A 40 0.68 -4.02 -12.21
CA TRP A 40 -0.60 -4.70 -12.34
C TRP A 40 -0.41 -6.18 -12.70
N VAL A 41 0.41 -6.50 -13.71
CA VAL A 41 0.71 -7.89 -14.12
C VAL A 41 1.32 -8.67 -12.96
N LYS A 42 2.35 -8.12 -12.29
CA LYS A 42 2.98 -8.77 -11.12
C LYS A 42 1.99 -8.98 -9.97
N ASN A 43 1.11 -8.03 -9.70
CA ASN A 43 0.15 -8.16 -8.61
C ASN A 43 -0.99 -9.13 -8.95
N ARG A 44 -1.46 -9.12 -10.19
CA ARG A 44 -2.59 -9.91 -10.68
C ARG A 44 -2.25 -11.39 -10.81
N PHE A 45 -1.07 -11.70 -11.34
CA PHE A 45 -0.68 -13.08 -11.63
C PHE A 45 0.30 -13.66 -10.60
N LEU A 46 1.23 -12.88 -10.06
CA LEU A 46 2.33 -13.42 -9.25
C LEU A 46 2.15 -13.21 -7.74
N SER A 47 1.52 -12.11 -7.32
CA SER A 47 1.41 -11.76 -5.89
C SER A 47 0.17 -12.33 -5.19
N ARG A 48 -0.80 -12.80 -5.98
CA ARG A 48 -2.06 -13.41 -5.53
C ARG A 48 -2.50 -14.44 -6.57
N PRO A 49 -1.88 -15.63 -6.63
CA PRO A 49 -2.42 -16.71 -7.44
C PRO A 49 -3.78 -17.10 -6.82
N GLY A 50 -4.87 -16.56 -7.36
CA GLY A 50 -6.20 -17.06 -7.07
C GLY A 50 -6.40 -18.46 -7.67
N PRO A 51 -7.50 -19.15 -7.33
CA PRO A 51 -7.87 -20.37 -8.04
C PRO A 51 -7.99 -20.05 -9.54
N GLY A 52 -7.32 -20.83 -10.39
CA GLY A 52 -7.35 -20.66 -11.85
C GLY A 52 -6.41 -19.60 -12.43
N VAL A 53 -5.40 -19.13 -11.70
CA VAL A 53 -4.36 -18.27 -12.29
C VAL A 53 -3.43 -19.12 -13.17
N PRO A 54 -3.27 -18.80 -14.47
CA PRO A 54 -2.40 -19.55 -15.36
C PRO A 54 -0.92 -19.35 -14.98
N PRO A 55 -0.05 -20.33 -15.24
CA PRO A 55 1.39 -20.15 -15.10
C PRO A 55 1.85 -19.03 -16.04
N VAL A 56 2.64 -18.10 -15.51
CA VAL A 56 3.20 -16.98 -16.28
C VAL A 56 4.67 -17.27 -16.55
N TYR A 57 5.07 -17.22 -17.81
CA TYR A 57 6.45 -17.37 -18.24
C TYR A 57 7.01 -16.00 -18.63
N GLY A 58 8.21 -15.69 -18.11
CA GLY A 58 8.90 -14.43 -18.37
C GLY A 58 9.87 -14.62 -19.52
N LEU A 59 9.84 -13.71 -20.50
CA LEU A 59 10.79 -13.67 -21.61
C LEU A 59 11.62 -12.40 -21.50
N GLU A 60 12.91 -12.51 -21.81
CA GLU A 60 13.84 -11.39 -21.71
C GLU A 60 13.87 -10.58 -23.00
N VAL A 61 13.54 -9.29 -22.89
CA VAL A 61 13.39 -8.34 -24.02
C VAL A 61 14.42 -7.20 -23.92
N SER A 62 15.49 -7.40 -23.16
CA SER A 62 16.46 -6.34 -22.87
C SER A 62 17.24 -5.86 -24.10
N ASP A 63 17.49 -6.74 -25.08
CA ASP A 63 18.21 -6.44 -26.32
C ASP A 63 17.36 -6.80 -27.54
N THR A 64 16.93 -5.79 -28.28
CA THR A 64 16.15 -5.95 -29.52
C THR A 64 16.88 -6.74 -30.61
N SER A 65 18.22 -6.75 -30.59
CA SER A 65 19.02 -7.42 -31.62
C SER A 65 18.96 -8.95 -31.51
N LYS A 66 18.68 -9.47 -30.30
CA LYS A 66 18.62 -10.90 -29.98
C LYS A 66 17.19 -11.39 -29.79
N TRP A 67 16.21 -10.64 -30.30
CA TRP A 67 14.78 -10.92 -30.12
C TRP A 67 14.39 -12.34 -30.53
N GLU A 68 14.95 -12.83 -31.63
CA GLU A 68 14.64 -14.16 -32.15
C GLU A 68 15.00 -15.24 -31.13
N GLU A 69 16.25 -15.24 -30.67
CA GLU A 69 16.80 -16.22 -29.72
C GLU A 69 16.24 -16.04 -28.30
N SER A 70 16.02 -14.79 -27.84
CA SER A 70 15.65 -14.52 -26.45
C SER A 70 14.15 -14.49 -26.19
N VAL A 71 13.33 -14.29 -27.24
CA VAL A 71 11.87 -14.14 -27.12
C VAL A 71 11.13 -15.10 -28.02
N LEU A 72 11.41 -15.13 -29.33
CA LEU A 72 10.60 -15.91 -30.26
C LEU A 72 10.76 -17.42 -30.03
N GLU A 73 11.99 -17.93 -30.07
CA GLU A 73 12.25 -19.37 -29.92
C GLU A 73 11.71 -19.91 -28.58
N PRO A 74 11.98 -19.26 -27.43
CA PRO A 74 11.43 -19.73 -26.15
C PRO A 74 9.90 -19.64 -26.10
N ALA A 75 9.28 -18.61 -26.72
CA ALA A 75 7.83 -18.50 -26.77
C ALA A 75 7.20 -19.65 -27.56
N LEU A 76 7.77 -19.99 -28.71
CA LEU A 76 7.31 -21.11 -29.54
C LEU A 76 7.46 -22.44 -28.80
N GLU A 77 8.59 -22.66 -28.13
CA GLU A 77 8.83 -23.86 -27.32
C GLU A 77 7.79 -24.00 -26.20
N ILE A 78 7.48 -22.91 -25.50
CA ILE A 78 6.48 -22.89 -24.43
C ILE A 78 5.10 -23.25 -24.96
N VAL A 79 4.69 -22.66 -26.09
CA VAL A 79 3.38 -22.91 -26.70
C VAL A 79 3.29 -24.33 -27.23
N GLN A 80 4.33 -24.82 -27.90
CA GLN A 80 4.37 -26.18 -28.43
C GLN A 80 4.30 -27.22 -27.31
N SER A 81 5.07 -27.02 -26.24
CA SER A 81 5.02 -27.88 -25.05
C SER A 81 3.62 -27.92 -24.44
N PHE A 82 2.96 -26.75 -24.33
CA PHE A 82 1.60 -26.63 -23.82
C PHE A 82 0.59 -27.40 -24.68
N ILE A 83 0.66 -27.29 -26.01
CA ILE A 83 -0.23 -28.01 -26.94
C ILE A 83 -0.02 -29.54 -26.81
N GLN A 84 1.21 -29.99 -26.59
CA GLN A 84 1.55 -31.41 -26.41
C GLN A 84 1.22 -31.95 -25.01
N GLY A 85 0.74 -31.10 -24.08
CA GLY A 85 0.50 -31.47 -22.69
C GLY A 85 1.78 -31.70 -21.86
N GLN A 86 2.94 -31.30 -22.38
CA GLN A 86 4.22 -31.37 -21.70
C GLN A 86 4.50 -30.08 -20.92
N LYS A 87 5.30 -30.18 -19.87
CA LYS A 87 5.78 -28.97 -19.16
C LYS A 87 6.94 -28.37 -19.94
N PRO A 88 6.90 -27.06 -20.26
CA PRO A 88 8.02 -26.41 -20.94
C PRO A 88 9.27 -26.39 -20.05
N ALA A 89 10.45 -26.36 -20.68
CA ALA A 89 11.74 -26.30 -19.98
C ALA A 89 11.89 -25.02 -19.13
N ALA A 90 11.32 -23.91 -19.60
CA ALA A 90 11.29 -22.65 -18.88
C ALA A 90 10.42 -22.77 -17.61
N ALA A 91 10.95 -22.36 -16.46
CA ALA A 91 10.19 -22.33 -15.22
C ALA A 91 9.21 -21.14 -15.20
N PRO A 92 7.96 -21.33 -14.74
CA PRO A 92 7.05 -20.22 -14.51
C PRO A 92 7.65 -19.23 -13.52
N VAL A 93 7.47 -17.93 -13.79
CA VAL A 93 7.88 -16.85 -12.90
C VAL A 93 7.07 -16.98 -11.61
N LYS A 94 7.78 -17.05 -10.49
CA LYS A 94 7.18 -17.00 -9.16
C LYS A 94 7.72 -15.76 -8.47
N MET A 95 6.83 -14.99 -7.82
CA MET A 95 7.30 -13.99 -6.87
C MET A 95 7.32 -14.61 -5.47
N PRO A 96 8.34 -14.30 -4.65
CA PRO A 96 8.30 -14.64 -3.25
C PRO A 96 7.07 -13.99 -2.63
N SER A 97 6.12 -14.82 -2.27
CA SER A 97 4.95 -14.44 -1.51
C SER A 97 5.35 -14.49 -0.05
N ASN A 98 5.40 -13.34 0.63
CA ASN A 98 5.40 -13.33 2.09
C ASN A 98 4.02 -13.82 2.54
N GLU A 99 3.87 -15.13 2.74
CA GLU A 99 2.63 -15.74 3.21
C GLU A 99 2.23 -15.27 4.61
N THR A 100 3.19 -14.72 5.35
CA THR A 100 3.02 -14.28 6.73
C THR A 100 2.27 -12.96 6.89
N GLU A 101 2.15 -12.14 5.84
CA GLU A 101 1.44 -10.86 5.92
C GLU A 101 0.02 -10.97 5.38
N ASN A 102 -0.98 -10.85 6.27
CA ASN A 102 -2.37 -10.86 5.85
C ASN A 102 -2.73 -9.49 5.25
N LYS A 103 -2.75 -9.41 3.92
CA LYS A 103 -3.11 -8.20 3.16
C LYS A 103 -4.59 -7.82 3.24
N ARG A 104 -5.41 -8.54 4.02
CA ARG A 104 -6.85 -8.28 4.23
C ARG A 104 -7.21 -8.15 5.70
N SER A 105 -6.25 -8.14 6.61
CA SER A 105 -6.51 -7.84 8.01
C SER A 105 -7.07 -6.42 8.15
N TYR A 106 -8.00 -6.26 9.09
CA TYR A 106 -8.54 -4.95 9.45
C TYR A 106 -7.92 -4.56 10.78
N HIS A 107 -7.22 -3.42 10.78
CA HIS A 107 -6.64 -2.83 11.97
C HIS A 107 -7.26 -1.46 12.21
N MET A 108 -7.70 -1.19 13.43
CA MET A 108 -8.22 0.11 13.84
C MET A 108 -7.16 0.81 14.68
N CYS A 109 -6.86 2.07 14.37
CA CYS A 109 -6.05 2.92 15.24
C CYS A 109 -6.94 3.89 15.99
N ASP A 110 -7.12 3.69 17.30
CA ASP A 110 -7.91 4.58 18.17
C ASP A 110 -7.29 5.98 18.33
N LEU A 111 -5.98 6.09 18.08
CA LEU A 111 -5.29 7.38 18.19
C LEU A 111 -5.51 8.25 16.98
N CYS A 112 -5.74 7.65 15.82
CA CYS A 112 -5.88 8.33 14.54
C CYS A 112 -7.28 8.15 13.93
N ASP A 113 -8.20 7.53 14.66
CA ASP A 113 -9.59 7.22 14.27
C ASP A 113 -9.72 6.74 12.82
N ARG A 114 -8.88 5.77 12.44
CA ARG A 114 -8.85 5.27 11.07
C ARG A 114 -8.67 3.76 10.99
N ILE A 115 -9.36 3.16 10.02
CA ILE A 115 -9.24 1.75 9.67
C ILE A 115 -8.14 1.60 8.62
N ILE A 116 -7.22 0.69 8.87
CA ILE A 116 -6.10 0.34 8.00
C ILE A 116 -6.21 -1.12 7.62
N ILE A 117 -6.17 -1.38 6.31
CA ILE A 117 -6.29 -2.72 5.77
C ILE A 117 -4.89 -3.24 5.43
N GLY A 118 -4.52 -4.37 6.03
CA GLY A 118 -3.27 -5.07 5.81
C GLY A 118 -2.23 -4.84 6.91
N ASP A 119 -1.56 -5.93 7.32
CA ASP A 119 -0.57 -5.92 8.41
C ASP A 119 0.62 -5.00 8.11
N ARG A 120 1.05 -4.95 6.86
CA ARG A 120 2.17 -4.12 6.43
C ARG A 120 1.81 -2.63 6.48
N GLU A 121 0.61 -2.29 5.99
CA GLU A 121 0.07 -0.94 6.04
C GLU A 121 -0.13 -0.49 7.50
N TRP A 122 -0.58 -1.39 8.38
CA TRP A 122 -0.67 -1.17 9.81
C TRP A 122 0.71 -0.92 10.45
N ALA A 123 1.69 -1.78 10.20
CA ALA A 123 3.04 -1.63 10.73
C ALA A 123 3.71 -0.32 10.27
N ALA A 124 3.48 0.08 9.02
CA ALA A 124 3.95 1.36 8.49
C ALA A 124 3.23 2.55 9.15
N HIS A 125 1.93 2.42 9.43
CA HIS A 125 1.17 3.44 10.12
C HIS A 125 1.68 3.71 11.53
N VAL A 126 1.85 2.67 12.35
CA VAL A 126 2.30 2.82 13.74
C VAL A 126 3.68 3.50 13.81
N LYS A 127 4.54 3.25 12.82
CA LYS A 127 5.86 3.88 12.70
C LYS A 127 5.85 5.26 12.01
N SER A 128 4.70 5.71 11.51
CA SER A 128 4.61 6.94 10.72
C SER A 128 4.74 8.19 11.60
N LYS A 129 5.32 9.26 11.03
CA LYS A 129 5.45 10.56 11.71
C LYS A 129 4.11 11.12 12.19
N SER A 130 3.05 10.89 11.42
CA SER A 130 1.68 11.33 11.76
C SER A 130 1.17 10.63 13.02
N HIS A 131 1.31 9.31 13.10
CA HIS A 131 0.90 8.54 14.28
C HIS A 131 1.72 8.93 15.53
N LEU A 132 3.04 9.05 15.39
CA LEU A 132 3.93 9.48 16.47
C LEU A 132 3.63 10.91 16.96
N HIS A 133 3.27 11.82 16.05
CA HIS A 133 2.85 13.17 16.42
C HIS A 133 1.55 13.16 17.22
N GLN A 134 0.57 12.37 16.78
CA GLN A 134 -0.72 12.24 17.46
C GLN A 134 -0.57 11.61 18.86
N LEU A 135 0.31 10.61 18.99
CA LEU A 135 0.73 10.05 20.29
C LEU A 135 1.29 11.13 21.22
N LYS A 136 2.20 11.98 20.72
CA LYS A 136 2.80 13.05 21.52
C LYS A 136 1.77 14.09 21.95
N LYS A 137 0.87 14.49 21.06
CA LYS A 137 -0.21 15.44 21.36
C LYS A 137 -1.11 14.93 22.48
N ARG A 138 -1.57 13.68 22.40
CA ARG A 138 -2.44 13.06 23.41
C ARG A 138 -1.81 12.98 24.80
N ARG A 139 -0.48 12.76 24.90
CA ARG A 139 0.25 12.77 26.18
C ARG A 139 0.25 14.15 26.83
N LEU A 140 0.47 15.20 26.05
CA LEU A 140 0.42 16.57 26.56
C LEU A 140 -1.00 16.95 27.04
N ASP A 141 -2.03 16.50 26.31
CA ASP A 141 -3.42 16.71 26.69
C ASP A 141 -3.77 15.94 27.98
N SER A 142 -3.28 14.70 28.17
CA SER A 142 -3.51 13.93 29.41
C SER A 142 -2.78 14.49 30.63
N ASP A 143 -1.56 15.00 30.44
CA ASP A 143 -0.77 15.60 31.52
C ASP A 143 -1.39 16.93 31.98
N ALA A 144 -2.03 17.68 31.07
CA ALA A 144 -2.80 18.87 31.39
C ALA A 144 -4.08 18.56 32.18
N ILE A 145 -4.79 17.46 31.87
CA ILE A 145 -6.01 17.05 32.56
C ILE A 145 -5.71 16.56 33.99
N THR A 146 -4.64 15.77 34.16
CA THR A 146 -4.23 15.25 35.47
C THR A 146 -3.85 16.38 36.45
N THR A 147 -3.31 17.48 35.92
CA THR A 147 -2.97 18.68 36.71
C THR A 147 -4.21 19.44 37.20
N ILE A 148 -5.33 19.38 36.47
CA ILE A 148 -6.58 20.06 36.81
C ILE A 148 -7.40 19.24 37.83
N GLU A 149 -7.40 17.91 37.70
CA GLU A 149 -8.09 17.01 38.64
C GLU A 149 -7.40 16.95 40.02
N SER A 150 -6.08 17.12 40.05
CA SER A 150 -5.31 17.21 41.30
C SER A 150 -5.50 18.52 42.09
N GLN A 151 -6.16 19.53 41.50
CA GLN A 151 -6.43 20.83 42.13
C GLN A 151 -7.90 20.98 42.59
N SER A 152 -8.76 19.99 42.35
CA SER A 152 -10.21 20.10 42.57
C SER A 152 -10.80 19.18 43.66
N ILE A 153 -9.97 18.52 44.47
CA ILE A 153 -10.45 17.73 45.63
C ILE A 153 -10.02 18.40 46.94
N SER A 154 -10.88 19.26 47.49
CA SER A 154 -10.86 19.66 48.90
C SER A 154 -11.60 18.61 49.73
N PRO A 155 -11.03 18.04 50.80
CA PRO A 155 -11.76 17.16 51.69
C PRO A 155 -12.50 18.00 52.73
N ASP A 156 -13.81 18.17 52.56
CA ASP A 156 -14.69 18.57 53.66
C ASP A 156 -14.91 17.34 54.54
N ARG A 157 -14.47 17.44 55.80
CA ARG A 157 -14.64 16.41 56.82
C ARG A 157 -15.78 16.85 57.73
N ASP A 158 -16.90 16.16 57.66
CA ASP A 158 -17.85 16.11 58.76
C ASP A 158 -17.95 14.68 59.29
N GLU A 159 -17.80 14.57 60.61
CA GLU A 159 -18.00 13.37 61.43
C GLU A 159 -19.47 12.92 61.42
N GLU A 160 -19.71 11.61 61.38
CA GLU A 160 -20.69 11.00 62.30
C GLU A 160 -20.38 9.52 62.56
N LEU A 161 -20.56 9.11 63.82
CA LEU A 161 -20.20 7.85 64.44
C LEU A 161 -21.31 6.78 64.30
N GLU A 162 -20.89 5.55 63.99
CA GLU A 162 -21.33 4.22 64.48
C GLU A 162 -22.82 3.96 64.81
N GLU A 163 -23.45 2.95 64.15
CA GLU A 163 -23.55 1.57 64.69
C GLU A 163 -24.41 0.63 63.81
N LYS A 164 -23.84 -0.58 63.56
CA LYS A 164 -24.45 -1.93 63.53
C LYS A 164 -25.43 -2.33 62.41
N GLY A 165 -25.00 -3.33 61.64
CA GLY A 165 -25.89 -4.26 60.92
C GLY A 165 -25.12 -5.33 60.13
N SER A 166 -24.90 -6.49 60.75
CA SER A 166 -24.33 -7.70 60.14
C SER A 166 -25.44 -8.65 59.66
N LEU A 167 -25.29 -9.26 58.47
CA LEU A 167 -25.73 -10.59 58.00
C LEU A 167 -25.66 -10.58 56.45
N GLY A 168 -25.15 -11.57 55.71
CA GLY A 168 -24.60 -12.88 56.01
C GLY A 168 -23.95 -13.45 54.73
N GLN A 169 -22.89 -14.23 54.94
CA GLN A 169 -22.64 -15.59 54.45
C GLN A 169 -23.18 -16.08 53.08
N ASN A 170 -22.29 -16.85 52.41
CA ASN A 170 -22.51 -18.02 51.53
C ASN A 170 -22.68 -17.76 50.01
N ASP A 171 -22.15 -18.56 49.07
CA ASP A 171 -21.36 -19.79 49.11
C ASP A 171 -20.71 -20.07 47.73
N GLU A 172 -19.69 -20.93 47.80
CA GLU A 172 -19.03 -21.82 46.84
C GLU A 172 -19.46 -21.94 45.37
N GLU A 173 -18.44 -21.82 44.51
CA GLU A 173 -17.89 -22.87 43.64
C GLU A 173 -18.82 -24.05 43.27
N LEU A 174 -19.15 -24.16 41.97
CA LEU A 174 -19.47 -25.45 41.35
C LEU A 174 -18.84 -25.54 39.95
N LYS A 175 -17.84 -26.42 39.86
CA LYS A 175 -17.26 -26.98 38.64
C LYS A 175 -18.28 -27.85 37.90
N SER A 176 -18.20 -27.90 36.57
CA SER A 176 -18.07 -29.18 35.85
C SER A 176 -17.69 -28.96 34.40
N SER A 177 -16.53 -29.52 34.03
CA SER A 177 -16.22 -29.97 32.68
C SER A 177 -17.18 -31.07 32.25
N ILE A 178 -17.60 -31.04 30.97
CA ILE A 178 -17.65 -32.15 30.00
C ILE A 178 -17.47 -31.50 28.63
#